data_AF-A0A2N2MDW3-F1
#
_entry.id   AF-A0A2N2MDW3-F1
#
_cell.length_a   1.000
_cell.length_b   1.000
_cell.length_c   1.000
_cell.angle_alpha   90.00
_cell.angle_beta   90.00
_cell.angle_gamma   90.00
#
_symmetry.space_group_name_H-M   'P 1'
#
loop_
_entity.id
_entity.type
_entity.pdbx_description
1 polymer ?
#
loop_
_entity_poly.entity_id
_entity_poly.type
_entity_poly.pdbx_seq_one_letter_code
_entity_poly.pdbx_strand_id
1 'polypeptide(L)'
;MDLKKERMMILDMIAEGKINAEQGEQLFKALDASIITEAEPGENDPRIDPVAPIPPVPPIPPIQPDRGWNNKSPSMNELVAALREAGVKHLTLSDIQEMQVHNITPEYIREMMALGIEPDGLGQWIDLRVRNITPIFVRELRELGIDDVDDILELTNHDVSPKYVAELRAAGMKDLDVDELAELRDNDISPKFIAELRELGFPDLDVDELIELSNHDVSPKLVAELRNLGLDKLDTDELVELSNHGVSPKFIAEMRDLGLKDLSVDDLVELSNHDVSPKFLAQMRALGFDDLDVDDLVELSNHDVSPEFLEGLRSFGLTKLDVDEVVELSDHDVTVRYLAELREAGLGDLEVDEIVELRNHNVQPRFVRELAELGFSKLSVDELVETTIHHVSPRFIRKMREKFGEGLELQQLIELRMHGIDPDMLEELRSAGLKIQL
;
A
#
# COMPACT_ATOMS: atom_id res chain seq x y z
N MET A 1 0.30 7.59 13.29
CA MET A 1 -0.88 8.49 13.30
C MET A 1 -0.44 9.77 12.61
N ASP A 2 -1.07 10.14 11.49
CA ASP A 2 -0.66 11.33 10.71
C ASP A 2 -1.24 12.60 11.33
N LEU A 3 -0.40 13.30 12.10
CA LEU A 3 -0.74 14.54 12.80
C LEU A 3 -1.16 15.67 11.84
N LYS A 4 -0.68 15.66 10.59
CA LYS A 4 -1.04 16.67 9.59
C LYS A 4 -2.48 16.46 9.12
N LYS A 5 -2.87 15.19 8.90
CA LYS A 5 -4.23 14.80 8.55
C LYS A 5 -5.24 15.11 9.66
N GLU A 6 -4.89 14.83 10.91
CA GLU A 6 -5.78 15.10 12.06
C GLU A 6 -5.97 16.61 12.32
N ARG A 7 -4.89 17.40 12.17
CA ARG A 7 -5.00 18.87 12.24
C ARG A 7 -5.87 19.43 11.13
N MET A 8 -5.79 18.88 9.91
CA MET A 8 -6.63 19.29 8.80
C MET A 8 -8.10 18.96 9.05
N MET A 9 -8.41 17.77 9.58
CA MET A 9 -9.78 17.40 9.95
C MET A 9 -10.39 18.36 11.00
N ILE A 10 -9.61 18.80 12.00
CA ILE A 10 -10.09 19.77 12.98
C ILE A 10 -10.40 21.13 12.31
N LEU A 11 -9.56 21.57 11.36
CA LEU A 11 -9.79 22.80 10.60
C LEU A 11 -11.04 22.70 9.70
N ASP A 12 -11.25 21.57 9.04
CA ASP A 12 -12.44 21.31 8.22
C ASP A 12 -13.71 21.31 9.08
N MET A 13 -13.67 20.73 10.28
CA MET A 13 -14.81 20.76 11.20
C MET A 13 -15.15 22.18 11.69
N ILE A 14 -14.16 23.07 11.82
CA ILE A 14 -14.38 24.50 12.12
C ILE A 14 -14.98 25.21 10.91
N ALA A 15 -14.45 24.96 9.71
CA ALA A 15 -14.91 25.58 8.47
C ALA A 15 -16.37 25.19 8.13
N GLU A 16 -16.75 23.95 8.42
CA GLU A 16 -18.11 23.43 8.25
C GLU A 16 -19.07 23.82 9.39
N GLY A 17 -18.58 24.49 10.43
CA GLY A 17 -19.38 24.89 11.60
C GLY A 17 -19.85 23.72 12.48
N LYS A 18 -19.24 22.54 12.31
CA LYS A 18 -19.51 21.36 13.15
C LYS A 18 -18.99 21.55 14.58
N ILE A 19 -17.93 22.35 14.74
CA ILE A 19 -17.40 22.80 16.02
C ILE A 19 -17.10 24.30 15.98
N ASN A 20 -17.13 24.95 17.14
CA ASN A 20 -16.71 26.34 17.27
C ASN A 20 -15.18 26.45 17.48
N ALA A 21 -14.65 27.66 17.38
CA ALA A 21 -13.21 27.91 17.51
C ALA A 21 -12.63 27.47 18.88
N GLU A 22 -13.41 27.58 19.96
CA GLU A 22 -12.98 27.19 21.30
C GLU A 22 -12.89 25.66 21.45
N GLN A 23 -13.81 24.93 20.83
CA GLN A 23 -13.78 23.46 20.74
C GLN A 23 -12.62 22.97 19.85
N GLY A 24 -12.34 23.69 18.75
CA GLY A 24 -11.18 23.43 17.90
C GLY A 24 -9.86 23.56 18.65
N GLU A 25 -9.70 24.63 19.45
CA GLU A 25 -8.50 24.84 20.28
C GLU A 25 -8.31 23.73 21.33
N GLN A 26 -9.39 23.23 21.93
CA GLN A 26 -9.33 22.10 22.87
C GLN A 26 -8.88 20.81 22.20
N LEU A 27 -9.31 20.55 20.96
CA LEU A 27 -8.89 19.38 20.19
C LEU A 27 -7.41 19.48 19.78
N PHE A 28 -6.93 20.65 19.38
CA PHE A 28 -5.50 20.86 19.10
C PHE A 28 -4.65 20.63 20.35
N LYS A 29 -5.08 21.11 21.53
CA LYS A 29 -4.37 20.85 22.80
C LYS A 29 -4.35 19.38 23.18
N ALA A 30 -5.43 18.64 22.94
CA ALA A 30 -5.48 17.20 23.21
C ALA A 30 -4.55 16.42 22.28
N LEU A 31 -4.47 16.84 21.01
CA LEU A 31 -3.58 16.27 20.01
C LEU A 31 -2.10 16.54 20.33
N ASP A 32 -1.78 17.70 20.87
CA ASP A 32 -0.40 18.00 21.30
C ASP A 32 -0.02 17.28 22.61
N ALA A 33 -0.99 16.96 23.45
CA ALA A 33 -0.76 16.25 24.72
C ALA A 33 -0.52 14.74 24.53
N SER A 34 -1.10 14.11 23.49
CA SER A 34 -0.84 12.70 23.17
C SER A 34 0.60 12.46 22.69
N ILE A 35 1.29 13.49 22.19
CA ILE A 35 2.70 13.45 21.78
C ILE A 35 3.63 13.35 23.02
N ILE A 36 3.20 13.82 24.18
CA ILE A 36 4.06 13.95 25.37
C ILE A 36 4.02 12.68 26.25
N THR A 37 3.01 11.83 26.12
CA THR A 37 2.79 10.66 27.02
C THR A 37 3.53 9.37 26.64
N GLU A 38 4.27 9.33 25.52
CA GLU A 38 4.94 8.10 25.06
C GLU A 38 6.41 7.96 25.48
N ALA A 39 6.93 8.80 26.38
CA ALA A 39 8.33 8.73 26.83
C ALA A 39 8.48 8.51 28.34
N GLU A 40 8.54 7.24 28.76
CA GLU A 40 9.18 6.80 30.02
C GLU A 40 10.21 5.69 29.67
N PRO A 41 11.46 5.76 30.19
CA PRO A 41 12.55 4.88 29.75
C PRO A 41 12.69 3.61 30.61
N GLY A 42 12.73 2.44 29.97
CA GLY A 42 13.11 1.16 30.57
C GLY A 42 14.59 0.80 30.31
N GLU A 43 15.27 0.32 31.36
CA GLU A 43 16.70 -0.03 31.40
C GLU A 43 17.07 -1.36 30.70
N ASN A 44 18.24 -1.32 30.01
CA ASN A 44 19.31 -2.33 29.83
C ASN A 44 19.13 -3.63 29.00
N ASP A 45 19.79 -3.70 27.83
CA ASP A 45 20.72 -4.78 27.37
C ASP A 45 21.67 -4.24 26.23
N PRO A 46 22.71 -4.95 25.74
CA PRO A 46 24.11 -4.65 26.01
C PRO A 46 24.89 -3.95 24.85
N ARG A 47 25.59 -2.87 25.23
CA ARG A 47 26.88 -2.37 24.72
C ARG A 47 27.21 -2.61 23.24
N ILE A 48 26.65 -1.75 22.39
CA ILE A 48 27.43 -1.13 21.29
C ILE A 48 28.20 0.03 21.94
N ASP A 49 29.52 0.10 21.72
CA ASP A 49 30.30 1.24 22.20
C ASP A 49 29.71 2.52 21.59
N PRO A 50 29.32 3.53 22.40
CA PRO A 50 28.77 4.76 21.87
C PRO A 50 29.82 5.42 20.97
N VAL A 51 29.45 5.61 19.70
CA VAL A 51 30.20 6.45 18.77
C VAL A 51 30.43 7.78 19.47
N ALA A 52 31.69 8.22 19.49
CA ALA A 52 32.06 9.47 20.15
C ALA A 52 31.14 10.59 19.64
N PRO A 53 30.44 11.31 20.53
CA PRO A 53 29.58 12.40 20.11
C PRO A 53 30.43 13.39 19.32
N ILE A 54 29.94 13.77 18.14
CA ILE A 54 30.52 14.82 17.32
C ILE A 54 30.73 16.02 18.26
N PRO A 55 31.95 16.58 18.36
CA PRO A 55 32.19 17.69 19.27
C PRO A 55 31.16 18.78 18.98
N PRO A 56 30.49 19.33 20.01
CA PRO A 56 29.52 20.39 19.79
C PRO A 56 30.22 21.52 19.06
N VAL A 57 29.67 21.91 17.91
CA VAL A 57 30.08 23.11 17.20
C VAL A 57 30.08 24.23 18.23
N PRO A 58 31.18 25.01 18.37
CA PRO A 58 31.23 26.09 19.34
C PRO A 58 29.99 26.98 19.15
N PRO A 59 29.33 27.41 20.24
CA PRO A 59 28.16 28.25 20.14
C PRO A 59 28.51 29.45 19.26
N ILE A 60 27.75 29.61 18.17
CA ILE A 60 27.83 30.82 17.35
C ILE A 60 27.66 31.99 18.31
N PRO A 61 28.57 32.99 18.30
CA PRO A 61 28.46 34.15 19.16
C PRO A 61 27.03 34.70 19.07
N PRO A 62 26.39 35.06 20.20
CA PRO A 62 25.05 35.64 20.16
C PRO A 62 25.05 36.80 19.17
N ILE A 63 24.10 36.76 18.23
CA ILE A 63 23.87 37.81 17.24
C ILE A 63 23.85 39.13 18.03
N GLN A 64 24.88 39.94 17.83
CA GLN A 64 24.78 41.33 18.24
C GLN A 64 23.61 41.88 17.42
N PRO A 65 22.54 42.41 18.03
CA PRO A 65 21.54 43.14 17.28
C PRO A 65 22.31 44.16 16.45
N ASP A 66 22.04 44.11 15.16
CA ASP A 66 22.65 44.89 14.10
C ASP A 66 23.26 46.18 14.64
N ARG A 67 24.58 46.35 14.50
CA ARG A 67 25.28 47.55 14.97
C ARG A 67 24.72 48.73 14.20
N GLY A 68 23.70 49.37 14.78
CA GLY A 68 23.09 50.62 14.36
C GLY A 68 22.92 50.74 12.85
N TRP A 69 21.75 50.35 12.33
CA TRP A 69 21.24 50.94 11.10
C TRP A 69 21.25 52.46 11.25
N ASN A 70 22.31 53.06 10.73
CA ASN A 70 22.46 54.49 10.68
C ASN A 70 21.46 54.95 9.63
N ASN A 71 20.43 55.68 10.09
CA ASN A 71 19.24 56.07 9.34
C ASN A 71 19.54 57.17 8.30
N LYS A 72 20.56 56.97 7.47
CA LYS A 72 20.81 57.76 6.28
C LYS A 72 20.61 56.84 5.08
N SER A 73 19.52 57.05 4.33
CA SER A 73 19.40 56.47 3.00
C SER A 73 20.71 56.76 2.25
N PRO A 74 21.40 55.73 1.71
CA PRO A 74 22.64 55.93 0.97
C PRO A 74 22.40 56.99 -0.11
N SER A 75 23.36 57.89 -0.31
CA SER A 75 23.12 58.97 -1.26
C SER A 75 22.94 58.35 -2.65
N MET A 76 21.95 58.83 -3.41
CA MET A 76 21.70 58.38 -4.78
C MET A 76 22.99 58.37 -5.63
N ASN A 77 23.90 59.30 -5.34
CA ASN A 77 25.21 59.41 -5.98
C ASN A 77 26.17 58.25 -5.64
N GLU A 78 26.16 57.73 -4.42
CA GLU A 78 26.98 56.57 -4.02
C GLU A 78 26.48 55.28 -4.68
N LEU A 79 25.16 55.13 -4.84
CA LEU A 79 24.57 53.98 -5.54
C LEU A 79 24.90 54.03 -7.03
N VAL A 80 24.77 55.20 -7.67
CA VAL A 80 25.20 55.40 -9.07
C VAL A 80 26.68 55.11 -9.24
N ALA A 81 27.53 55.50 -8.29
CA ALA A 81 28.97 55.21 -8.35
C ALA A 81 29.24 53.71 -8.27
N ALA A 82 28.65 53.00 -7.30
CA ALA A 82 28.81 51.55 -7.15
C ALA A 82 28.31 50.77 -8.37
N LEU A 83 27.17 51.18 -8.96
CA LEU A 83 26.65 50.54 -10.18
C LEU A 83 27.55 50.75 -11.39
N ARG A 84 28.16 51.95 -11.51
CA ARG A 84 29.13 52.22 -12.58
C ARG A 84 30.43 51.43 -12.39
N GLU A 85 30.87 51.26 -11.14
CA GLU A 85 32.00 50.39 -10.78
C GLU A 85 31.69 48.94 -11.17
N ALA A 86 30.45 48.48 -10.94
CA ALA A 86 29.93 47.19 -11.39
C ALA A 86 29.67 47.10 -12.91
N GLY A 87 30.15 48.07 -13.71
CA GLY A 87 30.04 48.02 -15.16
C GLY A 87 28.70 48.48 -15.74
N VAL A 88 27.74 48.92 -14.92
CA VAL A 88 26.44 49.44 -15.39
C VAL A 88 26.56 50.88 -15.89
N LYS A 89 26.58 51.05 -17.22
CA LYS A 89 26.91 52.34 -17.87
C LYS A 89 25.70 53.23 -18.17
N HIS A 90 24.53 52.65 -18.40
CA HIS A 90 23.31 53.36 -18.79
C HIS A 90 22.29 53.32 -17.66
N LEU A 91 22.34 54.32 -16.78
CA LEU A 91 21.47 54.43 -15.62
C LEU A 91 20.46 55.57 -15.83
N THR A 92 19.18 55.25 -15.77
CA THR A 92 18.09 56.22 -15.69
C THR A 92 17.73 56.51 -14.23
N LEU A 93 16.99 57.59 -14.00
CA LEU A 93 16.49 57.91 -12.66
C LEU A 93 15.49 56.85 -12.17
N SER A 94 14.74 56.23 -13.10
CA SER A 94 13.84 55.11 -12.80
C SER A 94 14.62 53.90 -12.32
N ASP A 95 15.72 53.57 -13.00
CA ASP A 95 16.58 52.43 -12.66
C ASP A 95 17.10 52.57 -11.22
N ILE A 96 17.60 53.74 -10.85
CA ILE A 96 18.13 53.97 -9.49
C ILE A 96 17.03 53.88 -8.43
N GLN A 97 15.83 54.36 -8.74
CA GLN A 97 14.67 54.23 -7.85
C GLN A 97 14.29 52.75 -7.67
N GLU A 98 14.27 51.97 -8.74
CA GLU A 98 13.99 50.54 -8.71
C GLU A 98 15.01 49.79 -7.84
N MET A 99 16.31 50.06 -8.02
CA MET A 99 17.37 49.49 -7.17
C MET A 99 17.15 49.80 -5.68
N GLN A 100 16.75 51.05 -5.37
CA GLN A 100 16.44 51.45 -3.99
C GLN A 100 15.19 50.76 -3.43
N VAL A 101 14.15 50.56 -4.26
CA VAL A 101 12.92 49.85 -3.87
C VAL A 101 13.23 48.41 -3.45
N HIS A 102 14.16 47.76 -4.14
CA HIS A 102 14.63 46.42 -3.79
C HIS A 102 15.71 46.41 -2.68
N ASN A 103 16.01 47.55 -2.07
CA ASN A 103 17.01 47.68 -1.00
C ASN A 103 18.41 47.22 -1.44
N ILE A 104 18.79 47.58 -2.67
CA ILE A 104 20.15 47.37 -3.20
C ILE A 104 20.99 48.58 -2.81
N THR A 105 22.01 48.33 -1.98
CA THR A 105 22.87 49.38 -1.43
C THR A 105 24.23 49.40 -2.16
N PRO A 106 24.94 50.55 -2.12
CA PRO A 106 26.33 50.61 -2.59
C PRO A 106 27.22 49.57 -1.92
N GLU A 107 26.99 49.31 -0.63
CA GLU A 107 27.71 48.31 0.17
C GLU A 107 27.45 46.90 -0.35
N TYR A 108 26.17 46.55 -0.60
CA TYR A 108 25.80 45.25 -1.17
C TYR A 108 26.50 45.00 -2.51
N ILE A 109 26.44 45.98 -3.42
CA ILE A 109 27.10 45.86 -4.74
C ILE A 109 28.61 45.64 -4.57
N ARG A 110 29.27 46.43 -3.72
CA ARG A 110 30.73 46.29 -3.48
C ARG A 110 31.11 44.97 -2.82
N GLU A 111 30.32 44.49 -1.87
CA GLU A 111 30.56 43.20 -1.21
C GLU A 111 30.40 42.04 -2.18
N MET A 112 29.35 42.04 -3.00
CA MET A 112 29.11 41.03 -4.02
C MET A 112 30.21 41.06 -5.10
N MET A 113 30.61 42.23 -5.59
CA MET A 113 31.75 42.36 -6.51
C MET A 113 33.07 41.89 -5.88
N ALA A 114 33.29 42.16 -4.60
CA ALA A 114 34.48 41.68 -3.88
C ALA A 114 34.51 40.15 -3.73
N LEU A 115 33.32 39.52 -3.78
CA LEU A 115 33.15 38.07 -3.88
C LEU A 115 33.19 37.57 -5.32
N GLY A 116 33.56 38.41 -6.30
CA GLY A 116 33.67 38.02 -7.71
C GLY A 116 32.32 37.81 -8.41
N ILE A 117 31.22 38.30 -7.84
CA ILE A 117 29.91 38.30 -8.49
C ILE A 117 29.85 39.49 -9.45
N GLU A 118 29.71 39.19 -10.74
CA GLU A 118 29.66 40.17 -11.82
C GLU A 118 28.35 40.03 -12.63
N PRO A 119 27.21 40.53 -12.09
CA PRO A 119 25.94 40.39 -12.77
C PRO A 119 25.89 41.17 -14.09
N ASP A 120 25.25 40.62 -15.12
CA ASP A 120 25.27 41.12 -16.50
C ASP A 120 24.40 42.38 -16.74
N GLY A 121 23.58 42.75 -15.75
CA GLY A 121 22.70 43.90 -15.81
C GLY A 121 21.99 44.20 -14.51
N LEU A 122 21.20 45.28 -14.52
CA LEU A 122 20.40 45.72 -13.35
C LEU A 122 19.40 44.65 -12.90
N GLY A 123 18.82 43.91 -13.86
CA GLY A 123 17.85 42.85 -13.58
C GLY A 123 18.44 41.78 -12.65
N GLN A 124 19.63 41.27 -12.97
CA GLN A 124 20.26 40.22 -12.18
C GLN A 124 20.67 40.71 -10.77
N TRP A 125 21.06 41.98 -10.62
CA TRP A 125 21.23 42.59 -9.29
C TRP A 125 19.93 42.64 -8.47
N ILE A 126 18.81 42.94 -9.14
CA ILE A 126 17.47 42.92 -8.54
C ILE A 126 17.07 41.49 -8.18
N ASP A 127 17.28 40.53 -9.07
CA ASP A 127 16.96 39.12 -8.86
C ASP A 127 17.68 38.53 -7.65
N LEU A 128 18.99 38.80 -7.53
CA LEU A 128 19.78 38.41 -6.36
C LEU A 128 19.16 38.95 -5.08
N ARG A 129 18.78 40.23 -5.08
CA ARG A 129 18.27 40.87 -3.87
C ARG A 129 16.85 40.47 -3.52
N VAL A 130 15.97 40.31 -4.51
CA VAL A 130 14.58 39.85 -4.37
C VAL A 130 14.54 38.44 -3.77
N ARG A 131 15.48 37.57 -4.17
CA ARG A 131 15.66 36.22 -3.62
C ARG A 131 16.44 36.20 -2.30
N ASN A 132 16.73 37.38 -1.75
CA ASN A 132 17.39 37.57 -0.48
C ASN A 132 18.81 36.96 -0.41
N ILE A 133 19.48 36.87 -1.56
CA ILE A 133 20.84 36.34 -1.67
C ILE A 133 21.81 37.34 -1.03
N THR A 134 22.50 36.89 0.00
CA THR A 134 23.42 37.73 0.81
C THR A 134 24.88 37.47 0.44
N PRO A 135 25.79 38.42 0.69
CA PRO A 135 27.23 38.20 0.53
C PRO A 135 27.76 37.00 1.36
N ILE A 136 27.16 36.72 2.52
CA ILE A 136 27.53 35.56 3.34
C ILE A 136 27.14 34.26 2.63
N PHE A 137 25.90 34.18 2.12
CA PHE A 137 25.40 33.03 1.38
C PHE A 137 26.27 32.75 0.14
N VAL A 138 26.57 33.79 -0.65
CA VAL A 138 27.48 33.67 -1.80
C VAL A 138 28.84 33.14 -1.36
N ARG A 139 29.45 33.74 -0.33
CA ARG A 139 30.78 33.29 0.15
C ARG A 139 30.77 31.81 0.52
N GLU A 140 29.73 31.32 1.19
CA GLU A 140 29.60 29.91 1.56
C GLU A 140 29.47 29.00 0.34
N LEU A 141 28.66 29.38 -0.67
CA LEU A 141 28.58 28.63 -1.93
C LEU A 141 29.91 28.62 -2.70
N ARG A 142 30.63 29.75 -2.70
CA ARG A 142 31.95 29.86 -3.33
C ARG A 142 33.01 28.99 -2.66
N GLU A 143 32.97 28.87 -1.33
CA GLU A 143 33.81 27.93 -0.60
C GLU A 143 33.52 26.47 -0.98
N LEU A 144 32.30 26.22 -1.46
CA LEU A 144 31.88 24.94 -2.03
C LEU A 144 32.13 24.87 -3.55
N GLY A 145 32.76 25.87 -4.16
CA GLY A 145 33.08 25.89 -5.60
C GLY A 145 31.91 26.24 -6.52
N ILE A 146 30.80 26.74 -5.96
CA ILE A 146 29.66 27.25 -6.71
C ILE A 146 29.82 28.78 -6.80
N ASP A 147 30.31 29.23 -7.94
CA ASP A 147 30.76 30.60 -8.16
C ASP A 147 29.92 31.36 -9.21
N ASP A 148 29.20 30.63 -10.07
CA ASP A 148 28.41 31.21 -11.15
C ASP A 148 27.12 31.83 -10.61
N VAL A 149 26.73 32.97 -11.17
CA VAL A 149 25.57 33.73 -10.68
C VAL A 149 24.27 33.02 -11.00
N ASP A 150 24.17 32.38 -12.17
CA ASP A 150 22.98 31.65 -12.59
C ASP A 150 22.81 30.39 -11.75
N ASP A 151 23.91 29.68 -11.45
CA ASP A 151 23.91 28.54 -10.52
C ASP A 151 23.40 28.94 -9.12
N ILE A 152 23.90 30.05 -8.57
CA ILE A 152 23.49 30.56 -7.25
C ILE A 152 22.00 30.92 -7.24
N LEU A 153 21.51 31.54 -8.33
CA LEU A 153 20.10 31.87 -8.49
C LEU A 153 19.24 30.60 -8.56
N GLU A 154 19.69 29.58 -9.29
CA GLU A 154 18.97 28.33 -9.43
C GLU A 154 18.86 27.57 -8.11
N LEU A 155 19.98 27.38 -7.42
CA LEU A 155 19.97 26.78 -6.07
C LEU A 155 19.03 27.52 -5.12
N THR A 156 18.97 28.86 -5.22
CA THR A 156 18.05 29.66 -4.39
C THR A 156 16.59 29.46 -4.79
N ASN A 157 16.27 29.26 -6.07
CA ASN A 157 14.91 28.97 -6.53
C ASN A 157 14.38 27.65 -5.94
N HIS A 158 15.28 26.68 -5.75
CA HIS A 158 15.00 25.35 -5.20
C HIS A 158 15.24 25.23 -3.70
N ASP A 159 15.39 26.35 -2.97
CA ASP A 159 15.66 26.36 -1.53
C ASP A 159 16.90 25.53 -1.10
N VAL A 160 17.89 25.42 -1.98
CA VAL A 160 19.17 24.75 -1.69
C VAL A 160 20.09 25.71 -0.92
N SER A 161 20.51 25.27 0.27
CA SER A 161 21.42 26.04 1.12
C SER A 161 22.88 25.56 1.04
N PRO A 162 23.88 26.44 1.24
CA PRO A 162 25.27 26.02 1.36
C PRO A 162 25.49 24.92 2.41
N LYS A 163 24.74 25.00 3.52
CA LYS A 163 24.76 23.96 4.56
C LYS A 163 24.32 22.60 4.01
N TYR A 164 23.23 22.55 3.25
CA TYR A 164 22.73 21.32 2.64
C TYR A 164 23.75 20.72 1.68
N VAL A 165 24.34 21.53 0.79
CA VAL A 165 25.41 21.11 -0.13
C VAL A 165 26.63 20.56 0.64
N ALA A 166 27.06 21.25 1.71
CA ALA A 166 28.17 20.80 2.54
C ALA A 166 27.87 19.47 3.25
N GLU A 167 26.64 19.28 3.72
CA GLU A 167 26.19 18.04 4.37
C GLU A 167 26.07 16.89 3.36
N LEU A 168 25.59 17.11 2.14
CA LEU A 168 25.58 16.11 1.06
C LEU A 168 27.01 15.62 0.73
N ARG A 169 27.97 16.55 0.62
CA ARG A 169 29.39 16.21 0.43
C ARG A 169 29.97 15.41 1.58
N ALA A 170 29.58 15.74 2.81
CA ALA A 170 29.97 14.98 4.00
C ALA A 170 29.35 13.57 4.03
N ALA A 171 28.12 13.43 3.49
CA ALA A 171 27.44 12.16 3.29
C ALA A 171 28.00 11.34 2.10
N GLY A 172 28.97 11.88 1.34
CA GLY A 172 29.67 11.17 0.28
C GLY A 172 29.31 11.62 -1.15
N MET A 173 28.31 12.49 -1.32
CA MET A 173 27.88 13.01 -2.61
C MET A 173 28.77 14.21 -3.02
N LYS A 174 29.92 13.92 -3.62
CA LYS A 174 30.98 14.94 -3.84
C LYS A 174 30.93 15.65 -5.17
N ASP A 175 30.35 15.01 -6.18
CA ASP A 175 30.45 15.41 -7.58
C ASP A 175 29.07 15.71 -8.18
N LEU A 176 28.20 16.34 -7.39
CA LEU A 176 26.87 16.76 -7.83
C LEU A 176 26.92 18.08 -8.59
N ASP A 177 26.21 18.16 -9.71
CA ASP A 177 25.94 19.43 -10.38
C ASP A 177 24.76 20.19 -9.71
N VAL A 178 24.49 21.39 -10.22
CA VAL A 178 23.46 22.29 -9.66
C VAL A 178 22.06 21.73 -9.84
N ASP A 179 21.80 21.07 -10.97
CA ASP A 179 20.50 20.48 -11.28
C ASP A 179 20.25 19.29 -10.34
N GLU A 180 21.24 18.42 -10.13
CA GLU A 180 21.18 17.30 -9.18
C GLU A 180 20.99 17.76 -7.72
N LEU A 181 21.65 18.86 -7.32
CA LEU A 181 21.46 19.46 -6.00
C LEU A 181 20.03 19.98 -5.78
N ALA A 182 19.47 20.62 -6.81
CA ALA A 182 18.08 21.06 -6.83
C ALA A 182 17.12 19.87 -6.80
N GLU A 183 17.39 18.82 -7.58
CA GLU A 183 16.54 17.65 -7.69
C GLU A 183 16.45 16.87 -6.37
N LEU A 184 17.58 16.63 -5.70
CA LEU A 184 17.58 16.01 -4.36
C LEU A 184 16.78 16.84 -3.35
N ARG A 185 16.87 18.17 -3.46
CA ARG A 185 16.17 19.09 -2.54
C ARG A 185 14.67 19.11 -2.79
N ASP A 186 14.25 19.16 -4.04
CA ASP A 186 12.85 19.16 -4.46
C ASP A 186 12.14 17.86 -4.10
N ASN A 187 12.87 16.74 -4.07
CA ASN A 187 12.39 15.43 -3.64
C ASN A 187 12.61 15.14 -2.14
N ASP A 188 12.87 16.19 -1.34
CA ASP A 188 13.04 16.11 0.12
C ASP A 188 14.14 15.12 0.59
N ILE A 189 15.13 14.82 -0.25
CA ILE A 189 16.22 13.90 0.08
C ILE A 189 17.16 14.56 1.09
N SER A 190 17.33 13.93 2.26
CA SER A 190 18.19 14.46 3.31
C SER A 190 19.60 13.86 3.28
N PRO A 191 20.65 14.61 3.67
CA PRO A 191 21.99 14.05 3.82
C PRO A 191 22.05 12.90 4.82
N LYS A 192 21.15 12.91 5.82
CA LYS A 192 21.00 11.83 6.80
C LYS A 192 20.48 10.54 6.15
N PHE A 193 19.47 10.63 5.29
CA PHE A 193 18.92 9.50 4.55
C PHE A 193 20.01 8.81 3.72
N ILE A 194 20.78 9.59 2.97
CA ILE A 194 21.92 9.10 2.18
C ILE A 194 22.96 8.41 3.08
N ALA A 195 23.37 9.07 4.17
CA ALA A 195 24.37 8.51 5.08
C ALA A 195 23.93 7.17 5.69
N GLU A 196 22.67 7.05 6.12
CA GLU A 196 22.12 5.81 6.68
C GLU A 196 22.03 4.69 5.63
N LEU A 197 21.59 4.97 4.40
CA LEU A 197 21.58 3.96 3.33
C LEU A 197 22.99 3.46 2.99
N ARG A 198 23.97 4.35 2.96
CA ARG A 198 25.37 3.98 2.73
C ARG A 198 25.90 3.06 3.83
N GLU A 199 25.58 3.34 5.10
CA GLU A 199 25.93 2.47 6.23
C GLU A 199 25.24 1.10 6.16
N LEU A 200 24.05 1.05 5.55
CA LEU A 200 23.27 -0.17 5.33
C LEU A 200 23.69 -0.96 4.09
N GLY A 201 24.78 -0.57 3.42
CA GLY A 201 25.38 -1.33 2.33
C GLY A 201 25.05 -0.82 0.93
N PHE A 202 24.50 0.39 0.80
CA PHE A 202 24.26 1.05 -0.48
C PHE A 202 25.20 2.26 -0.67
N PRO A 203 26.53 2.04 -0.83
CA PRO A 203 27.52 3.12 -0.83
C PRO A 203 27.57 3.93 -2.13
N ASP A 204 26.96 3.46 -3.21
CA ASP A 204 27.18 4.00 -4.55
C ASP A 204 25.85 4.35 -5.26
N LEU A 205 24.81 4.71 -4.49
CA LEU A 205 23.52 5.15 -5.05
C LEU A 205 23.66 6.48 -5.81
N ASP A 206 23.08 6.54 -6.99
CA ASP A 206 22.94 7.78 -7.74
C ASP A 206 21.71 8.60 -7.29
N VAL A 207 21.52 9.77 -7.89
CA VAL A 207 20.43 10.70 -7.54
C VAL A 207 19.07 10.10 -7.85
N ASP A 208 18.93 9.45 -9.02
CA ASP A 208 17.69 8.82 -9.46
C ASP A 208 17.29 7.69 -8.50
N GLU A 209 18.23 6.81 -8.12
CA GLU A 209 18.01 5.71 -7.19
C GLU A 209 17.61 6.22 -5.79
N LEU A 210 18.25 7.29 -5.29
CA LEU A 210 17.88 7.89 -3.99
C LEU A 210 16.45 8.45 -4.00
N ILE A 211 16.06 9.08 -5.10
CA ILE A 211 14.73 9.64 -5.30
C ILE A 211 13.70 8.53 -5.43
N GLU A 212 14.01 7.47 -6.19
CA GLU A 212 13.13 6.31 -6.36
C GLU A 212 12.85 5.64 -5.02
N LEU A 213 13.89 5.34 -4.23
CA LEU A 213 13.74 4.78 -2.89
C LEU A 213 12.85 5.67 -2.00
N SER A 214 13.08 6.98 -2.01
CA SER A 214 12.28 7.93 -1.23
C SER A 214 10.82 7.97 -1.67
N ASN A 215 10.57 8.06 -2.99
CA ASN A 215 9.22 8.14 -3.57
C ASN A 215 8.40 6.87 -3.34
N HIS A 216 9.06 5.72 -3.20
CA HIS A 216 8.45 4.45 -2.89
C HIS A 216 8.50 4.10 -1.40
N ASP A 217 8.66 5.09 -0.51
CA ASP A 217 8.63 4.95 0.96
C ASP A 217 9.69 3.97 1.52
N VAL A 218 10.79 3.73 0.78
CA VAL A 218 11.89 2.89 1.22
C VAL A 218 12.79 3.66 2.20
N SER A 219 12.47 3.55 3.49
CA SER A 219 13.25 4.19 4.55
C SER A 219 14.51 3.38 4.96
N PRO A 220 15.57 4.02 5.48
CA PRO A 220 16.72 3.30 6.03
C PRO A 220 16.33 2.35 7.18
N LYS A 221 15.27 2.68 7.93
CA LYS A 221 14.72 1.80 8.95
C LYS A 221 14.16 0.51 8.34
N LEU A 222 13.38 0.61 7.25
CA LEU A 222 12.85 -0.56 6.53
C LEU A 222 14.00 -1.45 6.06
N VAL A 223 15.01 -0.86 5.42
CA VAL A 223 16.21 -1.58 4.95
C VAL A 223 16.91 -2.30 6.11
N ALA A 224 17.14 -1.61 7.23
CA ALA A 224 17.77 -2.21 8.42
C ALA A 224 16.96 -3.39 8.99
N GLU A 225 15.63 -3.27 9.03
CA GLU A 225 14.74 -4.35 9.50
C GLU A 225 14.77 -5.56 8.56
N LEU A 226 14.76 -5.37 7.23
CA LEU A 226 14.89 -6.44 6.25
C LEU A 226 16.24 -7.16 6.37
N ARG A 227 17.33 -6.41 6.53
CA ARG A 227 18.67 -6.97 6.80
C ARG A 227 18.72 -7.77 8.10
N ASN A 228 18.07 -7.32 9.16
CA ASN A 228 17.98 -8.08 10.43
C ASN A 228 17.19 -9.39 10.29
N LEU A 229 16.31 -9.48 9.30
CA LEU A 229 15.65 -10.73 8.91
C LEU A 229 16.56 -11.58 8.01
N GLY A 230 17.78 -11.16 7.69
CA GLY A 230 18.70 -11.91 6.83
C GLY A 230 18.45 -11.71 5.32
N LEU A 231 17.63 -10.73 4.94
CA LEU A 231 17.49 -10.27 3.55
C LEU A 231 18.59 -9.23 3.26
N ASP A 232 19.84 -9.66 3.39
CA ASP A 232 21.03 -8.79 3.37
C ASP A 232 21.52 -8.37 1.97
N LYS A 233 20.92 -8.95 0.92
CA LYS A 233 21.40 -8.89 -0.47
C LYS A 233 20.38 -8.28 -1.43
N LEU A 234 19.35 -7.63 -0.91
CA LEU A 234 18.34 -6.98 -1.73
C LEU A 234 18.97 -5.81 -2.51
N ASP A 235 18.64 -5.70 -3.79
CA ASP A 235 18.92 -4.49 -4.56
C ASP A 235 17.82 -3.43 -4.37
N THR A 236 17.97 -2.27 -5.01
CA THR A 236 17.03 -1.16 -4.90
C THR A 236 15.66 -1.50 -5.47
N ASP A 237 15.61 -2.23 -6.59
CA ASP A 237 14.38 -2.62 -7.26
C ASP A 237 13.57 -3.57 -6.37
N GLU A 238 14.23 -4.56 -5.77
CA GLU A 238 13.61 -5.49 -4.82
C GLU A 238 13.08 -4.78 -3.56
N LEU A 239 13.80 -3.76 -3.05
CA LEU A 239 13.34 -2.94 -1.92
C LEU A 239 12.08 -2.13 -2.27
N VAL A 240 12.07 -1.52 -3.46
CA VAL A 240 10.94 -0.76 -3.98
C VAL A 240 9.74 -1.67 -4.20
N GLU A 241 9.95 -2.86 -4.76
CA GLU A 241 8.92 -3.87 -4.99
C GLU A 241 8.25 -4.32 -3.68
N LEU A 242 9.04 -4.70 -2.66
CA LEU A 242 8.51 -5.05 -1.34
C LEU A 242 7.68 -3.91 -0.73
N SER A 243 8.16 -2.67 -0.84
CA SER A 243 7.47 -1.49 -0.31
C SER A 243 6.14 -1.23 -1.03
N ASN A 244 6.14 -1.24 -2.36
CA ASN A 244 4.96 -1.00 -3.21
C ASN A 244 3.86 -2.03 -2.98
N HIS A 245 4.23 -3.28 -2.73
CA HIS A 245 3.30 -4.38 -2.46
C HIS A 245 2.97 -4.53 -0.96
N GLY A 246 3.35 -3.57 -0.12
CA GLY A 246 2.99 -3.54 1.29
C GLY A 246 3.62 -4.66 2.13
N VAL A 247 4.70 -5.27 1.64
CA VAL A 247 5.38 -6.38 2.31
C VAL A 247 6.21 -5.83 3.47
N SER A 248 5.65 -5.91 4.67
CA SER A 248 6.33 -5.41 5.88
C SER A 248 7.35 -6.41 6.47
N PRO A 249 8.41 -5.95 7.16
CA PRO A 249 9.31 -6.83 7.92
C PRO A 249 8.58 -7.73 8.93
N LYS A 250 7.52 -7.20 9.54
CA LYS A 250 6.66 -7.97 10.45
C LYS A 250 5.98 -9.15 9.74
N PHE A 251 5.40 -8.90 8.56
CA PHE A 251 4.78 -9.95 7.75
C PHE A 251 5.78 -11.07 7.42
N ILE A 252 6.97 -10.70 6.94
CA ILE A 252 8.05 -11.65 6.62
C ILE A 252 8.45 -12.47 7.84
N ALA A 253 8.62 -11.83 9.00
CA ALA A 253 8.96 -12.50 10.24
C ALA A 253 7.89 -13.52 10.67
N GLU A 254 6.62 -13.11 10.66
CA GLU A 254 5.50 -13.97 11.05
C GLU A 254 5.34 -15.17 10.11
N MET A 255 5.49 -14.99 8.78
CA MET A 255 5.44 -16.10 7.82
C MET A 255 6.58 -17.12 8.06
N ARG A 256 7.78 -16.63 8.39
CA ARG A 256 8.95 -17.49 8.71
C ARG A 256 8.83 -18.21 10.04
N ASP A 257 8.26 -17.56 11.05
CA ASP A 257 7.94 -18.19 12.34
C ASP A 257 6.88 -19.28 12.17
N LEU A 258 5.96 -19.05 11.23
CA LEU A 258 5.06 -20.05 10.68
C LEU A 258 5.75 -20.88 9.59
N GLY A 259 7.04 -21.17 9.68
CA GLY A 259 7.71 -22.23 8.92
C GLY A 259 7.83 -22.05 7.40
N LEU A 260 7.27 -21.00 6.78
CA LEU A 260 7.57 -20.65 5.38
C LEU A 260 8.94 -19.98 5.34
N LYS A 261 9.96 -20.81 5.11
CA LYS A 261 11.36 -20.39 5.06
C LYS A 261 11.78 -20.21 3.62
N ASP A 262 12.88 -19.47 3.43
CA ASP A 262 13.54 -19.31 2.13
C ASP A 262 12.66 -18.69 1.03
N LEU A 263 11.68 -17.86 1.42
CA LEU A 263 10.82 -17.10 0.50
C LEU A 263 11.64 -16.08 -0.31
N SER A 264 11.42 -16.09 -1.63
CA SER A 264 11.90 -15.07 -2.55
C SER A 264 11.14 -13.75 -2.38
N VAL A 265 11.60 -12.67 -3.04
CA VAL A 265 10.84 -11.40 -3.09
C VAL A 265 9.51 -11.61 -3.82
N ASP A 266 9.55 -12.30 -4.97
CA ASP A 266 8.36 -12.67 -5.74
C ASP A 266 7.33 -13.42 -4.88
N ASP A 267 7.78 -14.43 -4.10
CA ASP A 267 6.90 -15.21 -3.23
C ASP A 267 6.21 -14.31 -2.17
N LEU A 268 6.97 -13.39 -1.58
CA LEU A 268 6.45 -12.48 -0.56
C LEU A 268 5.42 -11.50 -1.14
N VAL A 269 5.71 -11.01 -2.33
CA VAL A 269 4.80 -10.12 -3.09
C VAL A 269 3.54 -10.86 -3.49
N GLU A 270 3.65 -12.10 -3.96
CA GLU A 270 2.53 -12.92 -4.37
C GLU A 270 1.59 -13.21 -3.19
N LEU A 271 2.13 -13.64 -2.05
CA LEU A 271 1.37 -13.84 -0.82
C LEU A 271 0.64 -12.55 -0.39
N SER A 272 1.31 -11.40 -0.48
CA SER A 272 0.72 -10.10 -0.12
C SER A 272 -0.42 -9.71 -1.07
N ASN A 273 -0.19 -9.81 -2.38
CA ASN A 273 -1.16 -9.42 -3.41
C ASN A 273 -2.43 -10.27 -3.41
N HIS A 274 -2.32 -11.52 -2.96
CA HIS A 274 -3.42 -12.47 -2.86
C HIS A 274 -4.00 -12.59 -1.44
N ASP A 275 -3.77 -11.57 -0.59
CA ASP A 275 -4.33 -11.46 0.77
C ASP A 275 -4.00 -12.65 1.70
N VAL A 276 -2.92 -13.38 1.42
CA VAL A 276 -2.46 -14.52 2.24
C VAL A 276 -1.80 -14.01 3.51
N SER A 277 -2.57 -13.94 4.59
CA SER A 277 -2.07 -13.46 5.89
C SER A 277 -1.37 -14.55 6.73
N PRO A 278 -0.45 -14.18 7.66
CA PRO A 278 0.10 -15.12 8.63
C PRO A 278 -0.98 -15.79 9.49
N LYS A 279 -2.07 -15.07 9.79
CA LYS A 279 -3.21 -15.63 10.51
C LYS A 279 -3.89 -16.74 9.71
N PHE A 280 -4.09 -16.53 8.41
CA PHE A 280 -4.67 -17.53 7.51
C PHE A 280 -3.81 -18.79 7.50
N LEU A 281 -2.51 -18.67 7.22
CA LEU A 281 -1.56 -19.80 7.26
C LEU A 281 -1.60 -20.56 8.59
N ALA A 282 -1.58 -19.84 9.73
CA ALA A 282 -1.65 -20.46 11.04
C ALA A 282 -2.94 -21.27 11.26
N GLN A 283 -4.09 -20.76 10.78
CA GLN A 283 -5.37 -21.46 10.84
C GLN A 283 -5.39 -22.70 9.94
N MET A 284 -4.88 -22.60 8.71
CA MET A 284 -4.80 -23.73 7.77
C MET A 284 -4.00 -24.90 8.37
N ARG A 285 -2.85 -24.60 8.99
CA ARG A 285 -2.05 -25.61 9.70
C ARG A 285 -2.75 -26.22 10.90
N ALA A 286 -3.45 -25.42 11.70
CA ALA A 286 -4.26 -25.96 12.80
C ALA A 286 -5.36 -26.92 12.29
N LEU A 287 -5.78 -26.78 11.04
CA LEU A 287 -6.73 -27.65 10.36
C LEU A 287 -6.09 -28.89 9.72
N GLY A 288 -4.77 -29.01 9.76
CA GLY A 288 -3.99 -30.15 9.27
C GLY A 288 -3.40 -29.98 7.88
N PHE A 289 -3.47 -28.78 7.30
CA PHE A 289 -2.76 -28.42 6.07
C PHE A 289 -1.35 -27.93 6.42
N ASP A 290 -0.51 -28.85 6.87
CA ASP A 290 0.83 -28.53 7.38
C ASP A 290 1.86 -28.26 6.26
N ASP A 291 1.69 -28.92 5.12
CA ASP A 291 2.63 -28.95 4.00
C ASP A 291 2.13 -28.13 2.79
N LEU A 292 1.69 -26.88 3.03
CA LEU A 292 1.30 -25.95 1.97
C LEU A 292 2.50 -25.13 1.48
N ASP A 293 2.68 -25.06 0.16
CA ASP A 293 3.59 -24.11 -0.46
C ASP A 293 2.91 -22.76 -0.76
N VAL A 294 3.62 -21.86 -1.44
CA VAL A 294 3.13 -20.51 -1.75
C VAL A 294 1.97 -20.58 -2.75
N ASP A 295 2.09 -21.40 -3.78
CA ASP A 295 1.08 -21.58 -4.82
C ASP A 295 -0.22 -22.13 -4.20
N ASP A 296 -0.11 -23.15 -3.32
CA ASP A 296 -1.27 -23.71 -2.62
C ASP A 296 -2.01 -22.65 -1.78
N LEU A 297 -1.27 -21.80 -1.06
CA LEU A 297 -1.87 -20.77 -0.21
C LEU A 297 -2.57 -19.70 -1.02
N VAL A 298 -1.96 -19.30 -2.14
CA VAL A 298 -2.51 -18.33 -3.08
C VAL A 298 -3.77 -18.89 -3.73
N GLU A 299 -3.75 -20.16 -4.14
CA GLU A 299 -4.91 -20.84 -4.72
C GLU A 299 -6.08 -20.89 -3.73
N LEU A 300 -5.85 -21.36 -2.50
CA LEU A 300 -6.88 -21.40 -1.46
C LEU A 300 -7.48 -20.00 -1.19
N SER A 301 -6.64 -18.97 -1.15
CA SER A 301 -7.09 -17.58 -0.95
C SER A 301 -7.94 -17.08 -2.13
N ASN A 302 -7.47 -17.27 -3.37
CA ASN A 302 -8.14 -16.82 -4.59
C ASN A 302 -9.52 -17.47 -4.80
N HIS A 303 -9.68 -18.70 -4.31
CA HIS A 303 -10.92 -19.48 -4.40
C HIS A 303 -11.79 -19.35 -3.13
N ASP A 304 -11.59 -18.29 -2.33
CA ASP A 304 -12.38 -17.93 -1.15
C ASP A 304 -12.47 -19.06 -0.09
N VAL A 305 -11.47 -19.95 -0.03
CA VAL A 305 -11.43 -21.04 0.92
C VAL A 305 -11.12 -20.48 2.31
N SER A 306 -12.14 -20.48 3.18
CA SER A 306 -11.98 -20.02 4.57
C SER A 306 -11.66 -21.16 5.56
N PRO A 307 -10.91 -20.88 6.63
CA PRO A 307 -10.74 -21.83 7.74
C PRO A 307 -12.07 -22.33 8.32
N GLU A 308 -13.09 -21.46 8.40
CA GLU A 308 -14.42 -21.81 8.87
C GLU A 308 -15.14 -22.80 7.93
N PHE A 309 -14.94 -22.67 6.62
CA PHE A 309 -15.45 -23.64 5.64
C PHE A 309 -14.82 -25.00 5.86
N LEU A 310 -13.49 -25.07 5.97
CA LEU A 310 -12.74 -26.30 6.25
C LEU A 310 -13.12 -26.96 7.59
N GLU A 311 -13.30 -26.19 8.67
CA GLU A 311 -13.85 -26.70 9.94
C GLU A 311 -15.22 -27.35 9.74
N GLY A 312 -16.06 -26.70 8.93
CA GLY A 312 -17.34 -27.23 8.50
C GLY A 312 -17.20 -28.58 7.81
N LEU A 313 -16.37 -28.69 6.77
CA LEU A 313 -16.13 -29.94 6.03
C LEU A 313 -15.69 -31.08 6.97
N ARG A 314 -14.79 -30.82 7.93
CA ARG A 314 -14.35 -31.81 8.91
C ARG A 314 -15.49 -32.33 9.80
N SER A 315 -16.44 -31.47 10.18
CA SER A 315 -17.64 -31.88 10.92
C SER A 315 -18.57 -32.81 10.11
N PHE A 316 -18.42 -32.81 8.78
CA PHE A 316 -19.09 -33.73 7.87
C PHE A 316 -18.29 -35.00 7.56
N GLY A 317 -17.09 -35.18 8.14
CA GLY A 317 -16.26 -36.36 7.93
C GLY A 317 -15.27 -36.23 6.77
N LEU A 318 -15.35 -35.14 6.00
CA LEU A 318 -14.42 -34.77 4.95
C LEU A 318 -13.14 -34.23 5.60
N THR A 319 -12.25 -35.14 5.99
CA THR A 319 -11.10 -34.86 6.87
C THR A 319 -9.74 -35.07 6.22
N LYS A 320 -9.71 -35.59 5.00
CA LYS A 320 -8.51 -35.90 4.23
C LYS A 320 -8.68 -35.38 2.80
N LEU A 321 -8.88 -34.06 2.71
CA LEU A 321 -9.00 -33.38 1.43
C LEU A 321 -7.63 -32.82 1.05
N ASP A 322 -7.27 -32.91 -0.21
CA ASP A 322 -6.19 -32.09 -0.77
C ASP A 322 -6.68 -30.68 -1.15
N VAL A 323 -5.77 -29.84 -1.65
CA VAL A 323 -6.07 -28.44 -2.00
C VAL A 323 -7.09 -28.39 -3.14
N ASP A 324 -6.88 -29.19 -4.20
CA ASP A 324 -7.77 -29.28 -5.36
C ASP A 324 -9.20 -29.62 -4.95
N GLU A 325 -9.40 -30.65 -4.11
CA GLU A 325 -10.73 -31.06 -3.64
C GLU A 325 -11.44 -29.97 -2.83
N VAL A 326 -10.70 -29.21 -2.01
CA VAL A 326 -11.27 -28.11 -1.23
C VAL A 326 -11.66 -26.94 -2.12
N VAL A 327 -10.80 -26.59 -3.07
CA VAL A 327 -11.04 -25.55 -4.07
C VAL A 327 -12.24 -25.91 -4.92
N GLU A 328 -12.35 -27.16 -5.38
CA GLU A 328 -13.48 -27.64 -6.17
C GLU A 328 -14.82 -27.50 -5.41
N LEU A 329 -14.85 -27.89 -4.13
CA LEU A 329 -16.04 -27.69 -3.29
C LEU A 329 -16.41 -26.20 -3.15
N SER A 330 -15.41 -25.33 -2.98
CA SER A 330 -15.61 -23.88 -2.88
C SER A 330 -16.20 -23.30 -4.17
N ASP A 331 -15.55 -23.57 -5.31
CA ASP A 331 -15.92 -23.08 -6.64
C ASP A 331 -17.32 -23.49 -7.08
N HIS A 332 -17.77 -24.67 -6.64
CA HIS A 332 -19.10 -25.17 -6.91
C HIS A 332 -20.16 -24.69 -5.90
N ASP A 333 -19.87 -23.66 -5.08
CA ASP A 333 -20.77 -23.10 -4.08
C ASP A 333 -21.27 -24.16 -3.07
N VAL A 334 -20.45 -25.16 -2.72
CA VAL A 334 -20.79 -26.10 -1.66
C VAL A 334 -20.71 -25.37 -0.33
N THR A 335 -21.78 -25.44 0.46
CA THR A 335 -21.83 -24.78 1.78
C THR A 335 -22.00 -25.80 2.89
N VAL A 336 -21.50 -25.49 4.09
CA VAL A 336 -21.73 -26.30 5.30
C VAL A 336 -23.23 -26.53 5.55
N ARG A 337 -24.08 -25.55 5.23
CA ARG A 337 -25.54 -25.70 5.29
C ARG A 337 -26.05 -26.73 4.28
N TYR A 338 -25.57 -26.69 3.05
CA TYR A 338 -25.95 -27.66 2.02
C TYR A 338 -25.61 -29.09 2.46
N LEU A 339 -24.40 -29.31 2.98
CA LEU A 339 -23.97 -30.60 3.53
C LEU A 339 -24.84 -31.05 4.72
N ALA A 340 -25.19 -30.12 5.62
CA ALA A 340 -26.09 -30.40 6.74
C ALA A 340 -27.46 -30.90 6.27
N GLU A 341 -28.05 -30.20 5.31
CA GLU A 341 -29.36 -30.54 4.79
C GLU A 341 -29.35 -31.84 3.96
N LEU A 342 -28.27 -32.16 3.26
CA LEU A 342 -28.09 -33.44 2.57
C LEU A 342 -28.03 -34.60 3.57
N ARG A 343 -27.24 -34.45 4.65
CA ARG A 343 -27.17 -35.44 5.73
C ARG A 343 -28.54 -35.67 6.37
N GLU A 344 -29.30 -34.60 6.63
CA GLU A 344 -30.69 -34.69 7.13
C GLU A 344 -31.63 -35.38 6.13
N ALA A 345 -31.37 -35.24 4.83
CA ALA A 345 -32.10 -35.91 3.77
C ALA A 345 -31.70 -37.39 3.59
N GLY A 346 -30.73 -37.88 4.36
CA GLY A 346 -30.24 -39.26 4.32
C GLY A 346 -29.00 -39.48 3.45
N LEU A 347 -28.42 -38.42 2.89
CA LEU A 347 -27.17 -38.46 2.11
C LEU A 347 -26.00 -38.00 2.99
N GLY A 348 -25.57 -38.87 3.91
CA GLY A 348 -24.54 -38.55 4.90
C GLY A 348 -23.13 -38.99 4.56
N ASP A 349 -23.00 -39.97 3.65
CA ASP A 349 -21.75 -40.61 3.23
C ASP A 349 -21.58 -40.36 1.73
N LEU A 350 -21.09 -39.18 1.35
CA LEU A 350 -20.84 -38.79 -0.04
C LEU A 350 -19.35 -38.51 -0.24
N GLU A 351 -18.84 -38.88 -1.40
CA GLU A 351 -17.52 -38.46 -1.89
C GLU A 351 -17.56 -37.02 -2.41
N VAL A 352 -16.40 -36.38 -2.60
CA VAL A 352 -16.31 -34.98 -3.07
C VAL A 352 -17.00 -34.81 -4.42
N ASP A 353 -16.64 -35.65 -5.39
CA ASP A 353 -17.24 -35.69 -6.74
C ASP A 353 -18.77 -35.77 -6.68
N GLU A 354 -19.31 -36.61 -5.79
CA GLU A 354 -20.77 -36.77 -5.63
C GLU A 354 -21.44 -35.51 -5.08
N ILE A 355 -20.80 -34.83 -4.11
CA ILE A 355 -21.30 -33.57 -3.56
C ILE A 355 -21.32 -32.49 -4.65
N VAL A 356 -20.23 -32.38 -5.40
CA VAL A 356 -20.05 -31.44 -6.51
C VAL A 356 -21.07 -31.73 -7.61
N GLU A 357 -21.30 -32.99 -7.96
CA GLU A 357 -22.26 -33.41 -8.98
C GLU A 357 -23.70 -33.01 -8.59
N LEU A 358 -24.12 -33.35 -7.35
CA LEU A 358 -25.42 -32.94 -6.83
C LEU A 358 -25.60 -31.43 -6.89
N ARG A 359 -24.54 -30.68 -6.57
CA ARG A 359 -24.57 -29.22 -6.54
C ARG A 359 -24.65 -28.62 -7.94
N ASN A 360 -23.83 -29.08 -8.87
CA ASN A 360 -23.81 -28.69 -10.28
C ASN A 360 -25.15 -28.91 -10.96
N HIS A 361 -25.82 -30.02 -10.65
CA HIS A 361 -27.14 -30.32 -11.18
C HIS A 361 -28.30 -29.75 -10.36
N ASN A 362 -28.00 -28.85 -9.40
CA ASN A 362 -28.98 -28.15 -8.58
C ASN A 362 -29.92 -29.09 -7.78
N VAL A 363 -29.44 -30.27 -7.40
CA VAL A 363 -30.18 -31.20 -6.56
C VAL A 363 -30.37 -30.58 -5.17
N GLN A 364 -31.61 -30.21 -4.86
CA GLN A 364 -31.94 -29.54 -3.61
C GLN A 364 -32.19 -30.56 -2.49
N PRO A 365 -31.71 -30.36 -1.26
CA PRO A 365 -31.96 -31.29 -0.16
C PRO A 365 -33.45 -31.51 0.13
N ARG A 366 -34.28 -30.47 -0.04
CA ARG A 366 -35.75 -30.57 0.04
C ARG A 366 -36.33 -31.56 -0.97
N PHE A 367 -35.76 -31.63 -2.17
CA PHE A 367 -36.21 -32.50 -3.24
C PHE A 367 -35.91 -33.96 -2.89
N VAL A 368 -34.72 -34.23 -2.36
CA VAL A 368 -34.34 -35.55 -1.84
C VAL A 368 -35.31 -36.00 -0.73
N ARG A 369 -35.62 -35.12 0.25
CA ARG A 369 -36.60 -35.43 1.31
C ARG A 369 -38.00 -35.74 0.76
N GLU A 370 -38.50 -34.95 -0.19
CA GLU A 370 -39.81 -35.18 -0.80
C GLU A 370 -39.86 -36.51 -1.59
N LEU A 371 -38.76 -36.90 -2.26
CA LEU A 371 -38.66 -38.21 -2.92
C LEU A 371 -38.69 -39.35 -1.89
N ALA A 372 -37.96 -39.20 -0.78
CA ALA A 372 -37.98 -40.17 0.30
C ALA A 372 -39.39 -40.33 0.92
N GLU A 373 -40.14 -39.25 1.10
CA GLU A 373 -41.54 -39.26 1.54
C GLU A 373 -42.48 -39.98 0.54
N LEU A 374 -42.15 -39.93 -0.74
CA LEU A 374 -42.84 -40.68 -1.80
C LEU A 374 -42.37 -42.14 -1.90
N GLY A 375 -41.52 -42.60 -0.98
CA GLY A 375 -41.04 -43.98 -0.91
C GLY A 375 -39.77 -44.25 -1.73
N PHE A 376 -39.16 -43.23 -2.33
CA PHE A 376 -37.89 -43.32 -3.05
C PHE A 376 -36.73 -42.91 -2.13
N SER A 377 -36.45 -43.72 -1.10
CA SER A 377 -35.50 -43.38 -0.03
C SER A 377 -34.08 -43.94 -0.20
N LYS A 378 -33.79 -44.64 -1.31
CA LYS A 378 -32.49 -45.28 -1.59
C LYS A 378 -32.03 -45.00 -3.01
N LEU A 379 -32.08 -43.74 -3.39
CA LEU A 379 -31.61 -43.29 -4.69
C LEU A 379 -30.10 -43.03 -4.63
N SER A 380 -29.40 -43.46 -5.67
CA SER A 380 -28.04 -43.06 -5.96
C SER A 380 -27.97 -41.57 -6.36
N VAL A 381 -26.76 -41.01 -6.35
CA VAL A 381 -26.49 -39.65 -6.81
C VAL A 381 -26.91 -39.48 -8.27
N ASP A 382 -26.49 -40.41 -9.14
CA ASP A 382 -26.90 -40.47 -10.55
C ASP A 382 -28.42 -40.41 -10.73
N GLU A 383 -29.18 -41.21 -9.95
CA GLU A 383 -30.64 -41.22 -10.03
C GLU A 383 -31.23 -39.88 -9.60
N LEU A 384 -30.69 -39.25 -8.55
CA LEU A 384 -31.16 -37.93 -8.10
C LEU A 384 -30.88 -36.85 -9.15
N VAL A 385 -29.69 -36.89 -9.76
CA VAL A 385 -29.26 -36.00 -10.83
C VAL A 385 -30.13 -36.19 -12.07
N GLU A 386 -30.31 -37.43 -12.53
CA GLU A 386 -31.15 -37.79 -13.69
C GLU A 386 -32.61 -37.32 -13.47
N THR A 387 -33.17 -37.60 -12.29
CA THR A 387 -34.52 -37.16 -11.91
C THR A 387 -34.65 -35.64 -11.94
N THR A 388 -33.60 -34.91 -11.54
CA THR A 388 -33.55 -33.45 -11.55
C THR A 388 -33.44 -32.89 -12.97
N ILE A 389 -32.53 -33.43 -13.79
CA ILE A 389 -32.31 -33.05 -15.20
C ILE A 389 -33.59 -33.23 -16.01
N HIS A 390 -34.31 -34.34 -15.81
CA HIS A 390 -35.55 -34.63 -16.54
C HIS A 390 -36.81 -34.03 -15.90
N HIS A 391 -36.66 -33.17 -14.89
CA HIS A 391 -37.76 -32.43 -14.25
C HIS A 391 -38.88 -33.34 -13.72
N VAL A 392 -38.51 -34.51 -13.20
CA VAL A 392 -39.42 -35.46 -12.53
C VAL A 392 -39.66 -34.96 -11.10
N SER A 393 -40.49 -33.92 -10.98
CA SER A 393 -40.80 -33.29 -9.68
C SER A 393 -41.68 -34.18 -8.78
N PRO A 394 -41.65 -34.00 -7.44
CA PRO A 394 -42.56 -34.70 -6.53
C PRO A 394 -44.04 -34.48 -6.87
N ARG A 395 -44.39 -33.29 -7.38
CA ARG A 395 -45.74 -33.00 -7.89
C ARG A 395 -46.11 -33.86 -9.11
N PHE A 396 -45.17 -34.04 -10.04
CA PHE A 396 -45.38 -34.89 -11.20
C PHE A 396 -45.59 -36.35 -10.77
N ILE A 397 -44.75 -36.86 -9.88
CA ILE A 397 -44.86 -38.21 -9.32
C ILE A 397 -46.23 -38.42 -8.65
N ARG A 398 -46.65 -37.50 -7.77
CA ARG A 398 -47.96 -37.56 -7.10
C ARG A 398 -49.12 -37.60 -8.12
N LYS A 399 -49.10 -36.72 -9.13
CA LYS A 399 -50.15 -36.67 -10.18
C LYS A 399 -50.19 -37.95 -11.02
N MET A 400 -49.02 -38.52 -11.34
CA MET A 400 -48.92 -39.78 -12.07
C MET A 400 -49.49 -40.94 -11.25
N ARG A 401 -49.08 -41.08 -9.98
CA ARG A 401 -49.56 -42.16 -9.10
C ARG A 401 -51.06 -42.06 -8.80
N GLU A 402 -51.59 -40.85 -8.62
CA GLU A 402 -53.03 -40.61 -8.43
C GLU A 402 -53.86 -41.13 -9.62
N LYS A 403 -53.41 -40.88 -10.85
CA LYS A 403 -54.17 -41.21 -12.08
C LYS A 403 -53.92 -42.63 -12.60
N PHE A 404 -52.71 -43.15 -12.40
CA PHE A 404 -52.21 -44.35 -13.07
C PHE A 404 -51.73 -45.46 -12.10
N GLY A 405 -51.69 -45.19 -10.80
CA GLY A 405 -51.42 -46.17 -9.75
C GLY A 405 -50.08 -45.98 -9.03
N GLU A 406 -50.03 -46.42 -7.77
CA GLU A 406 -48.87 -46.30 -6.88
C GLU A 406 -47.66 -47.17 -7.29
N GLY A 407 -47.85 -48.13 -8.21
CA GLY A 407 -46.82 -49.08 -8.62
C GLY A 407 -45.80 -48.57 -9.64
N LEU A 408 -45.86 -47.30 -10.04
CA LEU A 408 -44.91 -46.73 -11.00
C LEU A 408 -43.53 -46.58 -10.38
N GLU A 409 -42.54 -47.21 -11.01
CA GLU A 409 -41.12 -47.11 -10.64
C GLU A 409 -40.52 -45.77 -11.06
N LEU A 410 -39.47 -45.31 -10.38
CA LEU A 410 -38.85 -44.02 -10.68
C LEU A 410 -38.33 -43.96 -12.11
N GLN A 411 -37.68 -45.02 -12.59
CA GLN A 411 -37.14 -45.07 -13.95
C GLN A 411 -38.23 -44.91 -15.01
N GLN A 412 -39.40 -45.48 -14.79
CA GLN A 412 -40.54 -45.33 -15.70
C GLN A 412 -41.01 -43.87 -15.73
N LEU A 413 -41.05 -43.20 -14.57
CA LEU A 413 -41.43 -41.79 -14.47
C LEU A 413 -40.40 -40.88 -15.17
N ILE A 414 -39.11 -41.21 -15.07
CA ILE A 414 -38.03 -40.55 -15.80
C ILE A 414 -38.19 -40.75 -17.32
N GLU A 415 -38.36 -41.99 -17.79
CA GLU A 415 -38.52 -42.30 -19.21
C GLU A 415 -39.72 -41.56 -19.82
N LEU A 416 -40.86 -41.52 -19.11
CA LEU A 416 -42.02 -40.73 -19.55
C LEU A 416 -41.66 -39.25 -19.71
N ARG A 417 -40.97 -38.66 -18.73
CA ARG A 417 -40.55 -37.25 -18.81
C ARG A 417 -39.54 -36.99 -19.93
N MET A 418 -38.58 -37.88 -20.12
CA MET A 418 -37.61 -37.82 -21.22
C MET A 418 -38.30 -37.78 -22.57
N HIS A 419 -39.39 -38.53 -22.73
CA HIS A 419 -40.20 -38.54 -23.95
C HIS A 419 -41.27 -37.45 -24.02
N GLY A 420 -41.29 -36.51 -23.06
CA GLY A 420 -42.27 -35.43 -23.01
C GLY A 420 -43.68 -35.89 -22.68
N ILE A 421 -43.84 -37.10 -22.16
CA ILE A 421 -45.13 -37.68 -21.79
C ILE A 421 -45.52 -37.16 -20.41
N ASP A 422 -46.66 -36.49 -20.33
CA ASP A 422 -47.23 -35.97 -19.09
C ASP A 422 -48.58 -36.63 -18.76
N PRO A 423 -49.12 -36.40 -17.55
CA PRO A 423 -50.37 -37.03 -17.16
C PRO A 423 -51.57 -36.62 -18.03
N ASP A 424 -51.55 -35.41 -18.60
CA ASP A 424 -52.66 -34.89 -19.39
C ASP A 424 -52.68 -35.57 -20.78
N MET A 425 -51.50 -35.74 -21.40
CA MET A 425 -51.34 -36.53 -22.63
C MET A 425 -51.80 -37.99 -22.44
N LEU A 426 -51.42 -38.63 -21.33
CA LEU A 426 -51.85 -40.00 -21.05
C LEU A 426 -53.38 -40.10 -20.84
N GLU A 427 -54.01 -39.10 -20.23
CA GLU A 427 -55.47 -39.05 -20.09
C GLU A 427 -56.19 -38.86 -21.44
N GLU A 428 -55.65 -38.05 -22.33
CA GLU A 428 -56.16 -37.89 -23.69
C GLU A 428 -56.10 -39.21 -24.47
N LEU A 429 -54.97 -39.92 -24.41
CA LEU A 429 -54.82 -41.22 -25.06
C LEU A 429 -55.82 -42.25 -24.52
N ARG A 430 -56.02 -42.28 -23.20
CA ARG A 430 -57.01 -43.16 -22.56
C ARG A 430 -58.44 -42.80 -22.96
N SER A 431 -58.75 -41.50 -23.06
CA SER A 431 -60.05 -40.99 -23.50
C SER A 431 -60.32 -41.28 -24.98
N ALA A 432 -59.27 -41.36 -25.80
CA ALA A 432 -59.32 -41.82 -27.19
C ALA A 432 -59.47 -43.36 -27.33
N GLY A 433 -59.57 -44.09 -26.23
CA GLY A 433 -59.78 -45.54 -26.21
C GLY A 433 -58.52 -46.38 -26.36
N LEU A 434 -57.32 -45.77 -26.29
CA LEU A 434 -56.07 -46.50 -26.29
C LEU A 434 -55.84 -47.15 -24.92
N LYS A 435 -55.42 -48.42 -24.93
CA LYS A 435 -54.95 -49.11 -23.73
C LYS A 435 -53.50 -48.71 -23.49
N ILE A 436 -53.27 -48.01 -22.39
CA ILE A 436 -51.93 -47.61 -21.95
C ILE A 436 -51.45 -48.67 -20.96
N GLN A 437 -50.29 -49.24 -21.24
CA GLN A 437 -49.59 -50.14 -20.32
C GLN A 437 -48.38 -49.36 -19.81
N LEU A 438 -48.42 -49.02 -18.52
CA LEU A 438 -47.35 -48.35 -17.79
C LEU A 438 -46.64 -49.38 -16.91
#